data_AF-F0WIF4-F1
#
_entry.id   AF-F0WIF4-F1
#
_cell.length_a   1.000
_cell.length_b   1.000
_cell.length_c   1.000
_cell.angle_alpha   90.00
_cell.angle_beta   90.00
_cell.angle_gamma   90.00
#
_symmetry.space_group_name_H-M   'P 1'
#
loop_
_entity.id
_entity.type
_entity.pdbx_description
1 polymer ?
#
loop_
_entity_poly.entity_id
_entity_poly.type
_entity_poly.pdbx_seq_one_letter_code
_entity_poly.pdbx_strand_id
1 'polypeptide(L)'
;MNESESTLLLSPPRFTDYVKVPSKEVTGFSAPNRLHIGKASVLIGQIVMSFRPIQLILLVAILVGVFIFALLGYKDYQRSIDPLRIIATSTYFNKTKLNWSEEWITQRVDQFSWPSSYSRSQPPLFYKQRYLINNETWDPNDPKAPTFFYTGNEASDVSLYANHTGLMWEYAAHFKALIVFAEHRFYGLSQPFNSSQLIPSHLRYRTHEQAIADYALLLESIQKRFHGDRHPVITFGGSYGGMLSAWFRI
;
A
#
# COMPACT_ATOMS: atom_id res chain seq x y z
N MET A 1 -42.88 35.44 15.26
CA MET A 1 -43.18 36.06 13.95
C MET A 1 -41.88 36.67 13.45
N ASN A 2 -41.13 36.21 12.45
CA ASN A 2 -41.19 35.14 11.43
C ASN A 2 -39.71 34.70 11.22
N GLU A 3 -39.37 33.41 11.10
CA GLU A 3 -39.15 32.66 9.84
C GLU A 3 -38.31 33.42 8.79
N SER A 4 -37.26 32.90 8.16
CA SER A 4 -36.77 31.53 7.96
C SER A 4 -35.43 31.61 7.21
N GLU A 5 -34.40 30.86 7.62
CA GLU A 5 -33.42 30.32 6.67
C GLU A 5 -32.74 29.09 7.30
N SER A 6 -33.33 27.93 7.03
CA SER A 6 -32.81 26.62 7.43
C SER A 6 -31.70 26.21 6.46
N THR A 7 -30.45 26.37 6.86
CA THR A 7 -29.34 25.70 6.17
C THR A 7 -29.36 24.23 6.57
N LEU A 8 -29.82 23.37 5.65
CA LEU A 8 -29.77 21.92 5.75
C LEU A 8 -28.29 21.48 5.87
N LEU A 9 -27.82 21.28 7.09
CA LEU A 9 -26.60 20.52 7.36
C LEU A 9 -26.87 19.07 6.94
N LEU A 10 -26.38 18.71 5.75
CA LEU A 10 -26.30 17.33 5.30
C LEU A 10 -25.59 16.50 6.37
N SER A 11 -26.37 15.69 7.08
CA SER A 11 -25.82 14.67 7.96
C SER A 11 -25.03 13.68 7.11
N PRO A 12 -23.84 13.21 7.55
CA PRO A 12 -23.11 12.21 6.79
C PRO A 12 -23.98 10.95 6.63
N PRO A 13 -23.98 10.31 5.44
CA PRO A 13 -24.86 9.19 5.15
C PRO A 13 -24.58 8.01 6.09
N ARG A 14 -25.66 7.34 6.52
CA ARG A 14 -25.57 6.18 7.44
C ARG A 14 -25.18 4.94 6.64
N PHE A 15 -24.39 4.08 7.26
CA PHE A 15 -23.83 2.85 6.68
C PHE A 15 -24.87 1.88 6.06
N THR A 16 -26.15 2.02 6.40
CA THR A 16 -27.26 1.22 5.85
C THR A 16 -27.55 1.49 4.37
N ASP A 17 -27.06 2.59 3.81
CA ASP A 17 -27.40 3.01 2.44
C ASP A 17 -26.57 2.29 1.36
N TYR A 18 -25.55 1.50 1.75
CA TYR A 18 -24.63 0.81 0.83
C TYR A 18 -24.86 -0.69 0.69
N VAL A 19 -25.79 -1.29 1.44
CA VAL A 19 -25.93 -2.75 1.48
C VAL A 19 -27.38 -3.16 1.20
N LYS A 20 -27.73 -3.27 -0.09
CA LYS A 20 -28.84 -4.12 -0.53
C LYS A 20 -28.27 -5.49 -0.88
N VAL A 21 -28.30 -6.43 0.07
CA VAL A 21 -28.03 -7.86 -0.24
C VAL A 21 -29.32 -8.45 -0.82
N PRO A 22 -29.35 -8.91 -2.08
CA PRO A 22 -30.45 -9.72 -2.56
C PRO A 22 -30.28 -11.15 -2.03
N SER A 23 -31.28 -11.63 -1.30
CA SER A 23 -31.40 -13.04 -0.94
C SER A 23 -31.67 -13.86 -2.20
N LYS A 24 -30.72 -14.71 -2.63
CA LYS A 24 -31.01 -15.83 -3.51
C LYS A 24 -30.42 -17.13 -2.98
N GLU A 25 -31.30 -18.13 -3.04
CA GLU A 25 -31.25 -19.46 -2.47
C GLU A 25 -30.06 -20.30 -2.98
N VAL A 26 -29.54 -21.12 -2.07
CA VAL A 26 -28.62 -22.21 -2.36
C VAL A 26 -29.44 -23.46 -2.67
N THR A 27 -29.42 -23.95 -3.91
CA THR A 27 -29.84 -25.32 -4.22
C THR A 27 -28.96 -25.95 -5.31
N GLY A 28 -28.47 -27.17 -5.03
CA GLY A 28 -28.18 -28.21 -6.01
C GLY A 28 -26.87 -28.13 -6.80
N PHE A 29 -25.82 -28.83 -6.33
CA PHE A 29 -24.73 -29.27 -7.21
C PHE A 29 -24.74 -30.81 -7.29
N SER A 30 -25.23 -31.35 -8.41
CA SER A 30 -25.03 -32.74 -8.82
C SER A 30 -23.98 -32.79 -9.92
N ALA A 31 -22.97 -33.64 -9.79
CA ALA A 31 -21.91 -33.83 -10.78
C ALA A 31 -22.44 -34.48 -12.08
N PRO A 32 -21.99 -34.07 -13.28
CA PRO A 32 -22.32 -34.78 -14.51
C PRO A 32 -21.25 -35.82 -14.90
N ASN A 33 -21.75 -36.88 -15.53
CA ASN A 33 -21.08 -38.11 -15.95
C ASN A 33 -19.98 -37.94 -17.01
N ARG A 34 -19.02 -38.89 -17.01
CA ARG A 34 -17.98 -39.08 -18.03
C ARG A 34 -18.59 -39.31 -19.42
N LEU A 35 -18.16 -38.53 -20.41
CA LEU A 35 -18.48 -38.74 -21.82
C LEU A 35 -17.36 -39.54 -22.52
N HIS A 36 -17.74 -40.58 -23.26
CA HIS A 36 -16.86 -41.36 -24.14
C HIS A 36 -16.47 -40.58 -25.40
N ILE A 37 -15.19 -40.59 -25.75
CA ILE A 37 -14.65 -39.98 -26.97
C ILE A 37 -14.65 -41.03 -28.08
N GLY A 38 -15.57 -40.91 -29.03
CA GLY A 38 -15.52 -41.61 -30.31
C GLY A 38 -14.54 -40.94 -31.28
N LYS A 39 -13.72 -41.72 -31.97
CA LYS A 39 -12.76 -41.23 -32.98
C LYS A 39 -13.52 -40.76 -34.23
N ALA A 40 -13.54 -39.46 -34.49
CA ALA A 40 -13.91 -38.92 -35.79
C ALA A 40 -12.64 -38.65 -36.62
N SER A 41 -12.53 -39.32 -37.77
CA SER A 41 -11.49 -39.09 -38.78
C SER A 41 -11.75 -37.76 -39.50
N VAL A 42 -10.82 -36.81 -39.35
CA VAL A 42 -10.85 -35.52 -40.04
C VAL A 42 -10.18 -35.65 -41.40
N LEU A 43 -10.94 -35.38 -42.46
CA LEU A 43 -10.46 -35.25 -43.83
C LEU A 43 -9.67 -33.94 -43.95
N ILE A 44 -8.36 -34.00 -44.18
CA ILE A 44 -7.53 -32.80 -44.38
C ILE A 44 -7.70 -32.34 -45.84
N GLY A 45 -8.56 -31.34 -46.05
CA GLY A 45 -8.55 -30.55 -47.28
C GLY A 45 -7.29 -29.67 -47.31
N GLN A 46 -6.51 -29.75 -48.40
CA GLN A 46 -5.39 -28.85 -48.61
C GLN A 46 -5.90 -27.41 -48.79
N ILE A 47 -5.70 -26.56 -47.78
CA ILE A 47 -5.87 -25.11 -47.92
C ILE A 47 -4.64 -24.57 -48.62
N VAL A 48 -4.74 -24.32 -49.92
CA VAL A 48 -3.75 -23.50 -50.63
C VAL A 48 -4.03 -22.04 -50.28
N MET A 49 -3.34 -21.50 -49.28
CA MET A 49 -3.39 -20.06 -48.98
C MET A 49 -2.64 -19.30 -50.09
N SER A 50 -3.37 -18.74 -51.06
CA SER A 50 -2.76 -17.79 -52.01
C SER A 50 -2.58 -16.44 -51.31
N PHE A 51 -1.42 -16.21 -50.70
CA PHE A 51 -1.09 -14.90 -50.17
C PHE A 51 -0.88 -13.93 -51.33
N ARG A 52 -1.74 -12.91 -51.42
CA ARG A 52 -1.50 -11.81 -52.36
C ARG A 52 -0.21 -11.08 -51.95
N PRO A 53 0.67 -10.68 -52.88
CA PRO A 53 1.95 -10.06 -52.54
C PRO A 53 1.83 -8.85 -51.60
N ILE A 54 0.73 -8.10 -51.68
CA ILE A 54 0.40 -7.01 -50.76
C ILE A 54 0.21 -7.46 -49.30
N GLN A 55 -0.40 -8.63 -49.06
CA GLN A 55 -0.60 -9.16 -47.71
C GLN A 55 0.72 -9.60 -47.08
N LEU A 56 1.64 -10.14 -47.87
CA LEU A 56 2.98 -10.49 -47.40
C LEU A 56 3.78 -9.24 -46.99
N ILE A 57 3.69 -8.17 -47.79
CA ILE A 57 4.34 -6.89 -47.47
C ILE A 57 3.79 -6.29 -46.17
N LEU A 58 2.47 -6.31 -45.98
CA LEU A 58 1.83 -5.83 -44.74
C LEU A 58 2.22 -6.66 -43.52
N LEU A 59 2.26 -7.99 -43.65
CA LEU A 59 2.68 -8.89 -42.57
C LEU A 59 4.14 -8.62 -42.16
N VAL A 60 5.03 -8.48 -43.15
CA VAL A 60 6.44 -8.17 -42.91
C VAL A 60 6.59 -6.80 -42.25
N ALA A 61 5.84 -5.78 -42.69
CA ALA A 61 5.87 -4.45 -42.08
C ALA A 61 5.40 -4.48 -40.61
N ILE A 62 4.36 -5.25 -40.29
CA ILE A 62 3.88 -5.44 -38.91
C ILE A 62 4.94 -6.16 -38.06
N LEU A 63 5.53 -7.24 -38.57
CA LEU A 63 6.56 -7.99 -37.84
C LEU A 63 7.82 -7.14 -37.60
N VAL A 64 8.23 -6.33 -38.57
CA VAL A 64 9.33 -5.37 -38.42
C VAL A 64 8.97 -4.30 -37.40
N GLY A 65 7.74 -3.77 -37.42
CA GLY A 65 7.26 -2.80 -36.44
C GLY A 65 7.26 -3.36 -35.01
N VAL A 66 6.76 -4.59 -34.83
CA VAL A 66 6.79 -5.30 -33.54
C VAL A 66 8.22 -5.56 -33.08
N PHE A 67 9.11 -5.95 -33.99
CA PHE A 67 10.51 -6.20 -33.67
C PHE A 67 11.25 -4.92 -33.27
N ILE A 68 11.03 -3.81 -33.96
CA ILE A 68 11.60 -2.50 -33.59
C ILE A 68 11.04 -2.03 -32.24
N PHE A 69 9.74 -2.17 -32.01
CA PHE A 69 9.12 -1.84 -30.72
C PHE A 69 9.69 -2.69 -29.58
N ALA A 70 9.89 -4.00 -29.82
CA ALA A 70 10.53 -4.90 -28.86
C ALA A 70 12.00 -4.52 -28.60
N LEU A 71 12.76 -4.11 -29.61
CA LEU A 71 14.14 -3.65 -29.45
C LEU A 71 14.25 -2.32 -28.69
N LEU A 72 13.35 -1.37 -28.95
CA LEU A 72 13.29 -0.11 -28.22
C LEU A 72 12.86 -0.35 -26.77
N GLY A 73 11.79 -1.10 -26.56
CA GLY A 73 11.35 -1.53 -25.23
C GLY A 73 12.41 -2.35 -24.48
N TYR A 74 13.20 -3.16 -25.18
CA TYR A 74 14.30 -3.93 -24.60
C TYR A 74 15.45 -3.03 -24.15
N LYS A 75 15.80 -1.97 -24.90
CA LYS A 75 16.82 -1.01 -24.48
C LYS A 75 16.37 -0.20 -23.26
N ASP A 76 15.11 0.21 -23.21
CA ASP A 76 14.56 0.91 -22.06
C ASP A 76 14.43 -0.01 -20.84
N TYR A 77 14.06 -1.28 -21.06
CA TYR A 77 14.08 -2.34 -20.05
C TYR A 77 15.49 -2.55 -19.49
N GLN A 78 16.52 -2.71 -20.34
CA GLN A 78 17.91 -2.90 -19.90
C GLN A 78 18.43 -1.70 -19.08
N ARG A 79 18.13 -0.47 -19.51
CA ARG A 79 18.49 0.74 -18.73
C ARG A 79 17.81 0.81 -17.36
N SER A 80 16.61 0.25 -17.23
CA SER A 80 15.89 0.20 -15.94
C SER A 80 16.46 -0.83 -14.96
N ILE A 81 17.04 -1.93 -15.48
CA ILE A 81 17.59 -3.03 -14.66
C ILE A 81 19.09 -2.91 -14.40
N ASP A 82 19.86 -2.17 -15.19
CA ASP A 82 21.31 -1.99 -14.95
C ASP A 82 21.62 -1.45 -13.53
N PRO A 83 20.93 -0.43 -13.00
CA PRO A 83 21.11 0.01 -11.61
C PRO A 83 20.76 -1.09 -10.60
N LEU A 84 19.62 -1.78 -10.81
CA LEU A 84 19.17 -2.88 -9.95
C LEU A 84 20.17 -4.03 -9.93
N ARG A 85 20.81 -4.32 -11.07
CA ARG A 85 21.76 -5.41 -11.25
C ARG A 85 23.08 -5.11 -10.57
N ILE A 86 23.60 -3.87 -10.72
CA ILE A 86 24.80 -3.40 -10.02
C ILE A 86 24.60 -3.44 -8.51
N ILE A 87 23.43 -3.02 -8.02
CA ILE A 87 23.07 -3.03 -6.60
C ILE A 87 22.92 -4.46 -6.09
N ALA A 88 22.24 -5.34 -6.83
CA ALA A 88 22.08 -6.75 -6.48
C ALA A 88 23.42 -7.51 -6.41
N THR A 89 24.38 -7.21 -7.30
CA THR A 89 25.74 -7.80 -7.20
C THR A 89 26.58 -7.22 -6.07
N SER A 90 26.30 -5.99 -5.62
CA SER A 90 27.04 -5.32 -4.54
C SER A 90 26.47 -5.59 -3.15
N THR A 91 25.20 -6.02 -3.05
CA THR A 91 24.49 -6.19 -1.79
C THR A 91 23.80 -7.54 -1.77
N TYR A 92 24.55 -8.60 -1.45
CA TYR A 92 23.91 -9.80 -0.92
C TYR A 92 23.31 -9.41 0.43
N PHE A 93 22.02 -9.05 0.40
CA PHE A 93 21.32 -8.51 1.55
C PHE A 93 21.22 -9.57 2.65
N ASN A 94 22.06 -9.43 3.67
CA ASN A 94 22.07 -10.37 4.77
C ASN A 94 20.95 -10.02 5.76
N LYS A 95 19.81 -10.70 5.62
CA LYS A 95 18.64 -10.54 6.50
C LYS A 95 18.97 -10.72 7.99
N THR A 96 20.03 -11.46 8.36
CA THR A 96 20.42 -11.66 9.76
C THR A 96 21.07 -10.44 10.42
N LYS A 97 21.35 -9.37 9.65
CA LYS A 97 21.88 -8.10 10.15
C LYS A 97 20.83 -7.01 10.32
N LEU A 98 19.55 -7.29 10.03
CA LEU A 98 18.52 -6.28 10.22
C LEU A 98 18.37 -5.93 11.69
N ASN A 99 18.55 -4.66 12.01
CA ASN A 99 18.42 -4.13 13.34
C ASN A 99 17.49 -2.91 13.32
N TRP A 100 16.65 -2.77 14.32
CA TRP A 100 15.78 -1.61 14.51
C TRP A 100 15.48 -1.43 15.98
N SER A 101 15.22 -0.19 16.37
CA SER A 101 14.66 0.13 17.68
C SER A 101 13.13 0.15 17.58
N GLU A 102 12.46 -0.45 18.56
CA GLU A 102 11.01 -0.30 18.74
C GLU A 102 10.73 0.95 19.57
N GLU A 103 9.92 1.86 19.02
CA GLU A 103 9.56 3.12 19.66
C GLU A 103 8.04 3.37 19.55
N TRP A 104 7.56 4.39 20.28
CA TRP A 104 6.14 4.64 20.47
C TRP A 104 5.83 6.14 20.43
N ILE A 105 4.75 6.50 19.73
CA ILE A 105 4.18 7.85 19.74
C ILE A 105 2.79 7.83 20.38
N THR A 106 2.47 8.88 21.14
CA THR A 106 1.09 9.08 21.63
C THR A 106 0.25 9.67 20.49
N GLN A 107 -0.81 8.97 20.10
CA GLN A 107 -1.76 9.41 19.08
C GLN A 107 -3.15 9.64 19.68
N ARG A 108 -3.95 10.50 19.04
CA ARG A 108 -5.38 10.60 19.34
C ARG A 108 -6.09 9.40 18.75
N VAL A 109 -7.07 8.87 19.49
CA VAL A 109 -7.96 7.83 18.96
C VAL A 109 -8.79 8.37 17.79
N ASP A 110 -9.17 9.65 17.86
CA ASP A 110 -9.95 10.32 16.84
C ASP A 110 -9.30 11.62 16.41
N GLN A 111 -8.81 11.64 15.17
CA GLN A 111 -8.15 12.81 14.58
C GLN A 111 -9.15 13.80 13.98
N PHE A 112 -10.38 13.36 13.69
CA PHE A 112 -11.38 14.15 12.94
C PHE A 112 -12.52 14.70 13.80
N SER A 113 -12.51 14.47 15.11
CA SER A 113 -13.36 15.22 16.04
C SER A 113 -12.75 16.57 16.41
N TRP A 114 -13.61 17.59 16.38
CA TRP A 114 -13.28 18.96 16.73
C TRP A 114 -12.97 19.11 18.22
N PRO A 115 -12.00 19.95 18.62
CA PRO A 115 -11.69 20.18 20.04
C PRO A 115 -12.91 20.62 20.87
N SER A 116 -13.81 21.42 20.28
CA SER A 116 -15.05 21.89 20.93
C SER A 116 -16.08 20.79 21.20
N SER A 117 -15.92 19.61 20.59
CA SER A 117 -16.80 18.46 20.86
C SER A 117 -16.45 17.73 22.17
N TYR A 118 -15.30 18.03 22.77
CA TYR A 118 -14.89 17.46 24.05
C TYR A 118 -15.40 18.29 25.22
N SER A 119 -15.79 17.59 26.29
CA SER A 119 -16.15 18.20 27.56
C SER A 119 -15.20 17.73 28.65
N ARG A 120 -15.24 18.39 29.82
CA ARG A 120 -14.46 17.94 30.99
C ARG A 120 -14.80 16.50 31.41
N SER A 121 -16.03 16.04 31.15
CA SER A 121 -16.48 14.68 31.45
C SER A 121 -16.22 13.68 30.33
N GLN A 122 -15.85 14.14 29.14
CA GLN A 122 -15.52 13.32 27.95
C GLN A 122 -14.31 13.94 27.22
N PRO A 123 -13.09 13.79 27.79
CA PRO A 123 -11.87 14.30 27.17
C PRO A 123 -11.50 13.49 25.91
N PRO A 124 -10.63 14.02 25.04
CA PRO A 124 -10.06 13.24 23.95
C PRO A 124 -9.36 11.99 24.46
N LEU A 125 -9.53 10.88 23.74
CA LEU A 125 -8.86 9.63 24.03
C LEU A 125 -7.55 9.53 23.26
N PHE A 126 -6.55 8.90 23.87
CA PHE A 126 -5.23 8.71 23.31
C PHE A 126 -4.78 7.26 23.43
N TYR A 127 -3.89 6.85 22.53
CA TYR A 127 -3.27 5.54 22.54
C TYR A 127 -1.80 5.62 22.14
N LYS A 128 -1.06 4.52 22.33
CA LYS A 128 0.33 4.41 21.89
C LYS A 128 0.38 3.69 20.54
N GLN A 129 0.84 4.38 19.51
CA GLN A 129 1.15 3.80 18.22
C GLN A 129 2.62 3.38 18.19
N ARG A 130 2.85 2.11 17.84
CA ARG A 130 4.18 1.53 17.70
C ARG A 130 4.78 1.89 16.35
N TYR A 131 6.08 2.08 16.30
CA TYR A 131 6.85 2.09 15.05
C TYR A 131 8.24 1.53 15.27
N LEU A 132 8.85 1.03 14.20
CA LEU A 132 10.24 0.59 14.18
C LEU A 132 11.07 1.66 13.49
N ILE A 133 12.28 1.92 14.00
CA ILE A 133 13.19 2.91 13.45
C ILE A 133 14.62 2.38 13.36
N ASN A 134 15.31 2.69 12.27
CA ASN A 134 16.75 2.48 12.13
C ASN A 134 17.38 3.74 11.53
N ASN A 135 18.41 4.23 12.19
CA ASN A 135 19.17 5.42 11.82
C ASN A 135 20.66 5.11 11.56
N GLU A 136 21.04 3.84 11.40
CA GLU A 136 22.45 3.45 11.24
C GLU A 136 23.08 3.97 9.95
N THR A 137 22.27 4.09 8.89
CA THR A 137 22.71 4.61 7.58
C THR A 137 22.31 6.06 7.35
N TRP A 138 21.58 6.66 8.29
CA TRP A 138 21.10 8.03 8.18
C TRP A 138 22.21 9.04 8.43
N ASP A 139 22.35 10.01 7.54
CA ASP A 139 23.31 11.12 7.66
C ASP A 139 22.59 12.41 8.08
N PRO A 140 22.75 12.89 9.33
CA PRO A 140 22.13 14.11 9.80
C PRO A 140 22.61 15.38 9.10
N ASN A 141 23.78 15.33 8.45
CA ASN A 141 24.38 16.51 7.81
C ASN A 141 24.00 16.63 6.33
N ASP A 142 23.35 15.61 5.76
CA ASP A 142 22.90 15.63 4.38
C ASP A 142 21.47 16.16 4.29
N PRO A 143 21.25 17.39 3.79
CA PRO A 143 19.91 17.99 3.70
C PRO A 143 18.99 17.25 2.71
N LYS A 144 19.51 16.27 1.96
CA LYS A 144 18.76 15.42 1.04
C LYS A 144 18.54 14.01 1.58
N ALA A 145 19.09 13.65 2.73
CA ALA A 145 18.87 12.35 3.35
C ALA A 145 17.37 12.15 3.60
N PRO A 146 16.72 11.20 2.90
CA PRO A 146 15.28 11.03 2.99
C PRO A 146 14.90 10.19 4.21
N THR A 147 13.65 10.28 4.63
CA THR A 147 13.03 9.22 5.42
C THR A 147 12.34 8.23 4.48
N PHE A 148 12.74 6.96 4.57
CA PHE A 148 12.01 5.84 4.01
C PHE A 148 10.96 5.39 5.01
N PHE A 149 9.69 5.67 4.70
CA PHE A 149 8.57 5.49 5.63
C PHE A 149 7.63 4.40 5.12
N TYR A 150 7.61 3.25 5.76
CA TYR A 150 6.65 2.20 5.44
C TYR A 150 5.31 2.47 6.12
N THR A 151 4.25 2.63 5.33
CA THR A 151 2.88 2.73 5.82
C THR A 151 2.38 1.32 6.13
N GLY A 152 2.57 0.86 7.37
CA GLY A 152 2.19 -0.47 7.80
C GLY A 152 0.71 -0.74 7.57
N ASN A 153 0.34 -2.01 7.41
CA ASN A 153 -1.00 -2.38 6.97
C ASN A 153 -1.57 -3.49 7.86
N GLU A 154 -2.25 -4.47 7.30
CA GLU A 154 -3.11 -5.43 7.99
C GLU A 154 -2.42 -6.62 8.70
N ALA A 155 -1.20 -6.44 9.21
CA ALA A 155 -0.45 -7.52 9.88
C ALA A 155 -0.65 -7.55 11.39
N SER A 156 -0.51 -8.73 11.98
CA SER A 156 -0.48 -8.90 13.44
C SER A 156 0.79 -8.35 14.10
N ASP A 157 1.83 -8.04 13.33
CA ASP A 157 3.08 -7.44 13.82
C ASP A 157 3.77 -6.67 12.69
N VAL A 158 4.08 -5.40 12.91
CA VAL A 158 4.83 -4.56 11.96
C VAL A 158 6.22 -5.12 11.60
N SER A 159 6.82 -5.95 12.46
CA SER A 159 8.11 -6.61 12.19
C SER A 159 8.06 -7.51 10.96
N LEU A 160 6.88 -8.01 10.56
CA LEU A 160 6.67 -8.73 9.32
C LEU A 160 7.10 -7.89 8.12
N TYR A 161 6.73 -6.60 8.08
CA TYR A 161 7.06 -5.74 6.95
C TYR A 161 8.54 -5.38 6.93
N ALA A 162 9.13 -5.10 8.11
CA ALA A 162 10.56 -4.88 8.24
C ALA A 162 11.37 -6.07 7.71
N ASN A 163 10.95 -7.29 8.01
CA ASN A 163 11.62 -8.52 7.58
C ASN A 163 11.44 -8.88 6.10
N HIS A 164 10.46 -8.31 5.41
CA HIS A 164 10.07 -8.72 4.06
C HIS A 164 10.09 -7.59 3.02
N THR A 165 10.41 -6.36 3.42
CA THR A 165 10.57 -5.21 2.52
C THR A 165 12.05 -4.89 2.30
N GLY A 166 12.78 -5.83 1.68
CA GLY A 166 14.23 -5.73 1.46
C GLY A 166 14.67 -4.44 0.76
N LEU A 167 13.87 -3.96 -0.19
CA LEU A 167 14.13 -2.76 -0.98
C LEU A 167 14.48 -1.53 -0.12
N MET A 168 13.77 -1.31 1.00
CA MET A 168 14.07 -0.15 1.85
C MET A 168 15.47 -0.24 2.46
N TRP A 169 15.87 -1.44 2.89
CA TRP A 169 17.14 -1.67 3.56
C TRP A 169 18.33 -1.70 2.59
N GLU A 170 18.14 -2.31 1.41
CA GLU A 170 19.16 -2.38 0.36
C GLU A 170 19.57 -0.98 -0.12
N TYR A 171 18.62 -0.04 -0.18
CA TYR A 171 18.85 1.30 -0.70
C TYR A 171 19.12 2.35 0.38
N ALA A 172 18.87 2.05 1.66
CA ALA A 172 19.03 3.05 2.71
C ALA A 172 20.45 3.60 2.80
N ALA A 173 21.48 2.76 2.68
CA ALA A 173 22.88 3.23 2.67
C ALA A 173 23.19 4.13 1.47
N HIS A 174 22.63 3.83 0.29
CA HIS A 174 22.85 4.62 -0.92
C HIS A 174 22.25 6.02 -0.80
N PHE A 175 21.04 6.12 -0.24
CA PHE A 175 20.35 7.40 -0.03
C PHE A 175 20.65 8.06 1.31
N LYS A 176 21.44 7.40 2.16
CA LYS A 176 21.67 7.80 3.55
C LYS A 176 20.36 7.99 4.33
N ALA A 177 19.42 7.08 4.11
CA ALA A 177 18.04 7.24 4.52
C ALA A 177 17.81 6.84 5.99
N LEU A 178 16.91 7.55 6.65
CA LEU A 178 16.29 7.10 7.89
C LEU A 178 15.19 6.09 7.57
N ILE A 179 15.21 4.92 8.18
CA ILE A 179 14.20 3.88 7.95
C ILE A 179 13.17 3.90 9.07
N VAL A 180 11.89 3.92 8.70
CA VAL A 180 10.75 3.90 9.62
C VAL A 180 9.70 2.92 9.13
N PHE A 181 9.24 2.02 10.00
CA PHE A 181 8.05 1.20 9.77
C PHE A 181 6.97 1.56 10.79
N ALA A 182 5.92 2.24 10.35
CA ALA A 182 4.83 2.65 11.24
C ALA A 182 3.76 1.56 11.32
N GLU A 183 3.42 1.11 12.53
CA GLU A 183 2.35 0.13 12.70
C GLU A 183 0.98 0.79 12.52
N HIS A 184 0.07 0.07 11.86
CA HIS A 184 -1.28 0.54 11.61
C HIS A 184 -2.12 0.49 12.89
N ARG A 185 -2.95 1.52 13.14
CA ARG A 185 -3.92 1.49 14.24
C ARG A 185 -4.81 0.24 14.18
N PHE A 186 -5.13 -0.35 15.34
CA PHE A 186 -5.87 -1.62 15.51
C PHE A 186 -5.13 -2.89 15.08
N TYR A 187 -3.87 -2.79 14.67
CA TYR A 187 -3.03 -3.93 14.31
C TYR A 187 -1.83 -4.03 15.24
N GLY A 188 -1.33 -5.27 15.39
CA GLY A 188 -0.27 -5.60 16.34
C GLY A 188 -0.48 -5.02 17.73
N LEU A 189 0.50 -4.29 18.21
CA LEU A 189 0.48 -3.70 19.54
C LEU A 189 -0.12 -2.28 19.56
N SER A 190 -0.38 -1.70 18.39
CA SER A 190 -0.97 -0.37 18.22
C SER A 190 -2.49 -0.42 18.38
N GLN A 191 -2.95 -0.66 19.61
CA GLN A 191 -4.36 -0.84 19.95
C GLN A 191 -4.95 0.41 20.62
N PRO A 192 -5.90 1.13 19.97
CA PRO A 192 -6.57 2.28 20.58
C PRO A 192 -7.39 1.95 21.83
N PHE A 193 -7.83 0.70 21.94
CA PHE A 193 -8.61 0.19 23.07
C PHE A 193 -8.05 -1.16 23.48
N ASN A 194 -8.03 -1.44 24.79
CA ASN A 194 -7.68 -2.78 25.27
C ASN A 194 -8.71 -3.80 24.78
N SER A 195 -8.28 -5.05 24.62
CA SER A 195 -9.14 -6.15 24.15
C SER A 195 -10.41 -6.33 25.00
N SER A 196 -10.32 -6.12 26.32
CA SER A 196 -11.45 -6.17 27.24
C SER A 196 -12.44 -5.00 27.10
N GLN A 197 -12.02 -3.89 26.50
CA GLN A 197 -12.81 -2.68 26.29
C GLN A 197 -13.31 -2.55 24.84
N LEU A 198 -12.87 -3.43 23.95
CA LEU A 198 -13.19 -3.34 22.53
C LEU A 198 -14.64 -3.77 22.29
N ILE A 199 -15.47 -2.81 21.89
CA ILE A 199 -16.87 -3.02 21.49
C ILE A 199 -17.07 -2.65 20.02
N PRO A 200 -18.11 -3.15 19.33
CA PRO A 200 -18.30 -2.89 17.90
C PRO A 200 -18.29 -1.41 17.50
N SER A 201 -18.82 -0.52 18.34
CA SER A 201 -18.83 0.93 18.07
C SER A 201 -17.43 1.58 18.03
N HIS A 202 -16.42 0.96 18.64
CA HIS A 202 -15.03 1.42 18.58
C HIS A 202 -14.40 1.20 17.19
N LEU A 203 -14.91 0.26 16.40
CA LEU A 203 -14.40 0.01 15.05
C LEU A 203 -14.60 1.19 14.10
N ARG A 204 -15.45 2.16 14.45
CA ARG A 204 -15.59 3.41 13.70
C ARG A 204 -14.29 4.20 13.58
N TYR A 205 -13.32 3.98 14.47
CA TYR A 205 -12.02 4.65 14.44
C TYR A 205 -10.97 3.87 13.62
N ARG A 206 -11.34 2.69 13.09
CA ARG A 206 -10.49 1.86 12.24
C ARG A 206 -10.77 2.18 10.76
N THR A 207 -10.37 3.37 10.34
CA THR A 207 -10.48 3.82 8.95
C THR A 207 -9.11 4.18 8.40
N HIS A 208 -8.98 4.19 7.07
CA HIS A 208 -7.73 4.59 6.40
C HIS A 208 -7.41 6.08 6.59
N GLU A 209 -8.40 6.98 6.69
CA GLU A 209 -8.16 8.41 6.91
C GLU A 209 -7.52 8.63 8.28
N GLN A 210 -8.02 7.90 9.28
CA GLN A 210 -7.52 7.94 10.64
C GLN A 210 -6.10 7.37 10.73
N ALA A 211 -5.80 6.30 10.00
CA ALA A 211 -4.45 5.74 9.92
C ALA A 211 -3.47 6.68 9.20
N ILE A 212 -3.89 7.30 8.09
CA ILE A 212 -3.10 8.29 7.36
C ILE A 212 -2.80 9.52 8.24
N ALA A 213 -3.80 9.98 9.00
CA ALA A 213 -3.60 11.07 9.95
C ALA A 213 -2.60 10.71 11.07
N ASP A 214 -2.60 9.46 11.55
CA ASP A 214 -1.57 9.01 12.50
C ASP A 214 -0.18 9.01 11.87
N TYR A 215 -0.05 8.56 10.62
CA TYR A 215 1.23 8.60 9.91
C TYR A 215 1.74 10.02 9.69
N ALA A 216 0.85 10.97 9.38
CA ALA A 216 1.21 12.39 9.27
C ALA A 216 1.82 12.93 10.57
N LEU A 217 1.18 12.68 11.71
CA LEU A 217 1.66 13.14 13.02
C LEU A 217 2.95 12.43 13.45
N LEU A 218 3.06 11.13 13.19
CA LEU A 218 4.29 10.39 13.44
C LEU A 218 5.44 10.94 12.59
N LEU A 219 5.20 11.15 11.30
CA LEU A 219 6.21 11.68 10.39
C LEU A 219 6.64 13.09 10.79
N GLU A 220 5.71 13.95 11.20
CA GLU A 220 6.03 15.29 11.73
C GLU A 220 6.95 15.20 12.95
N SER A 221 6.64 14.31 13.90
CA SER A 221 7.48 14.07 15.08
C SER A 221 8.89 13.59 14.71
N ILE A 222 8.98 12.67 13.76
CA ILE A 222 10.26 12.13 13.27
C ILE A 222 11.08 13.22 12.56
N GLN A 223 10.44 13.99 11.68
CA GLN A 223 11.09 15.09 10.97
C GLN A 223 11.68 16.11 11.96
N LYS A 224 10.91 16.50 12.99
CA LYS A 224 11.40 17.40 14.04
C LYS A 224 12.58 16.81 14.83
N ARG A 225 12.53 15.50 15.16
CA ARG A 225 13.56 14.84 15.95
C ARG A 225 14.87 14.65 15.20
N PHE A 226 14.81 14.27 13.91
CA PHE A 226 15.99 13.87 13.16
C PHE A 226 16.50 14.98 12.24
N HIS A 227 15.61 15.70 11.57
CA HIS A 227 15.96 16.54 10.44
C HIS A 227 15.79 18.05 10.69
N GLY A 228 15.12 18.44 11.78
CA GLY A 228 14.80 19.84 12.07
C GLY A 228 13.70 20.38 11.16
N ASP A 229 14.01 20.68 9.89
CA ASP A 229 13.06 21.23 8.90
C ASP A 229 13.17 20.57 7.51
N ARG A 230 12.02 20.07 7.03
CA ARG A 230 11.68 19.71 5.63
C ARG A 230 12.69 18.82 4.87
N HIS A 231 12.98 17.63 5.39
CA HIS A 231 13.69 16.62 4.60
C HIS A 231 12.73 15.82 3.71
N PRO A 232 13.22 15.24 2.59
CA PRO A 232 12.39 14.42 1.72
C PRO A 232 11.86 13.18 2.45
N VAL A 233 10.63 12.78 2.12
CA VAL A 233 10.04 11.54 2.62
C VAL A 233 9.54 10.73 1.44
N ILE A 234 9.90 9.45 1.42
CA ILE A 234 9.43 8.48 0.43
C ILE A 234 8.65 7.42 1.18
N THR A 235 7.37 7.29 0.83
CA THR A 235 6.47 6.31 1.45
C THR A 235 6.50 4.99 0.70
N PHE A 236 6.55 3.89 1.44
CA PHE A 236 6.57 2.53 0.91
C PHE A 236 5.40 1.72 1.48
N GLY A 237 4.88 0.79 0.70
CA GLY A 237 3.84 -0.11 1.14
C GLY A 237 3.49 -1.14 0.07
N GLY A 238 3.07 -2.33 0.51
CA GLY A 238 2.56 -3.39 -0.37
C GLY A 238 1.09 -3.67 -0.06
N SER A 239 0.32 -4.15 -1.04
CA SER A 239 -1.12 -4.43 -0.87
C SER A 239 -1.88 -3.17 -0.37
N TYR A 240 -2.71 -3.28 0.67
CA TYR A 240 -3.34 -2.15 1.35
C TYR A 240 -2.32 -1.11 1.85
N GLY A 241 -1.11 -1.53 2.27
CA GLY A 241 -0.03 -0.59 2.57
C GLY A 241 0.38 0.25 1.37
N GLY A 242 0.35 -0.31 0.16
CA GLY A 242 0.59 0.43 -1.08
C GLY A 242 -0.52 1.44 -1.38
N MET A 243 -1.78 1.09 -1.09
CA MET A 243 -2.91 2.02 -1.17
C MET A 243 -2.74 3.17 -0.17
N LEU A 244 -2.38 2.87 1.07
CA LEU A 244 -2.08 3.88 2.10
C LEU A 244 -0.93 4.81 1.68
N SER A 245 0.16 4.27 1.16
CA SER A 245 1.28 5.07 0.61
C SER A 245 0.83 5.98 -0.52
N ALA A 246 0.03 5.48 -1.47
CA ALA A 246 -0.48 6.27 -2.58
C ALA A 246 -1.42 7.38 -2.10
N TRP A 247 -2.38 7.07 -1.23
CA TRP A 247 -3.32 8.04 -0.68
C TRP A 247 -2.65 9.06 0.24
N PHE A 248 -1.61 8.66 0.98
CA PHE A 248 -0.88 9.59 1.84
C PHE A 248 -0.06 10.62 1.03
N ARG A 249 0.30 10.28 -0.21
CA ARG A 249 0.99 11.20 -1.13
C ARG A 249 0.06 12.21 -1.79
N ILE A 250 -1.21 11.84 -2.02
CA ILE A 250 -2.23 12.67 -2.70
C ILE A 250 -2.72 13.76 -1.74
#